data_AF-A0A2Z4MRH6-F1
#
_entry.id   AF-A0A2Z4MRH6-F1
#
_cell.length_a   1.000
_cell.length_b   1.000
_cell.length_c   1.000
_cell.angle_alpha   90.00
_cell.angle_beta   90.00
_cell.angle_gamma   90.00
#
_symmetry.space_group_name_H-M   'P 1'
#
loop_
_entity.id
_entity.type
_entity.pdbx_description
1 polymer ?
#
loop_
_entity_poly.entity_id
_entity_poly.type
_entity_poly.pdbx_seq_one_letter_code
_entity_poly.pdbx_strand_id
1 'polypeptide(L)'
;MRKKLQIYISSTFNDLIEERHTAVEAVLQAGHIPAGIEQFFKESPMKIRKRWIDESDVYILILGGFYGLTLPDESKSYTHWEYEYAAEAGKPRFAFVVTDEALRQKPYDFAAIEYYQKFQEFKQSVMEQIPIYYVEDVRHIKMVLRDLLPEYAARDDLYGWVSGKDVPDVQKLLEENARLKAELEKKK
;
A
#
# COMPACT_ATOMS: atom_id res chain seq x y z
N MET A 1 -5.28 8.85 -20.46
CA MET A 1 -4.35 7.69 -20.43
C MET A 1 -4.89 6.72 -19.39
N ARG A 2 -4.85 5.41 -19.65
CA ARG A 2 -5.32 4.42 -18.66
C ARG A 2 -4.23 4.20 -17.62
N LYS A 3 -4.29 4.94 -16.51
CA LYS A 3 -3.31 4.80 -15.41
C LYS A 3 -3.61 3.57 -14.54
N LYS A 4 -2.55 2.94 -14.04
CA LYS A 4 -2.59 1.81 -13.10
C LYS A 4 -1.91 2.25 -11.80
N LEU A 5 -2.64 2.26 -10.70
CA LEU A 5 -2.04 2.51 -9.39
C LEU A 5 -1.16 1.32 -8.96
N GLN A 6 -0.03 1.62 -8.33
CA GLN A 6 0.72 0.66 -7.53
C GLN A 6 0.25 0.73 -6.08
N ILE A 7 -0.05 -0.43 -5.51
CA ILE A 7 -0.71 -0.56 -4.20
C ILE A 7 0.17 -1.40 -3.30
N TYR A 8 0.73 -0.79 -2.26
CA TYR A 8 1.52 -1.48 -1.27
C TYR A 8 0.61 -2.19 -0.27
N ILE A 9 0.73 -3.52 -0.14
CA ILE A 9 -0.04 -4.33 0.81
C ILE A 9 0.88 -4.74 1.95
N SER A 10 0.64 -4.17 3.13
CA SER A 10 1.32 -4.51 4.38
C SER A 10 0.43 -5.39 5.25
N SER A 11 1.01 -6.43 5.81
CA SER A 11 0.34 -7.34 6.75
C SER A 11 1.40 -8.14 7.51
N THR A 12 0.99 -8.78 8.61
CA THR A 12 1.71 -9.97 9.09
C THR A 12 1.51 -11.13 8.10
N PHE A 13 2.30 -12.19 8.22
CA PHE A 13 2.28 -13.29 7.25
C PHE A 13 1.45 -14.48 7.74
N ASN A 14 1.91 -15.17 8.79
CA ASN A 14 1.41 -16.48 9.20
C ASN A 14 -0.10 -16.52 9.46
N ASP A 15 -0.66 -15.48 10.08
CA ASP A 15 -2.08 -15.39 10.42
C ASP A 15 -2.97 -14.82 9.31
N LEU A 16 -2.39 -14.27 8.23
CA LEU A 16 -3.10 -13.49 7.22
C LEU A 16 -2.85 -13.93 5.77
N ILE A 17 -2.41 -15.18 5.56
CA ILE A 17 -2.07 -15.69 4.22
C ILE A 17 -3.25 -15.54 3.25
N GLU A 18 -4.45 -15.94 3.66
CA GLU A 18 -5.65 -15.92 2.81
C GLU A 18 -6.13 -14.50 2.52
N GLU A 19 -6.13 -13.64 3.55
CA GLU A 19 -6.51 -12.24 3.46
C GLU A 19 -5.57 -11.47 2.51
N ARG A 20 -4.26 -11.68 2.67
CA ARG A 20 -3.23 -11.05 1.84
C ARG A 20 -3.33 -11.51 0.39
N HIS A 21 -3.42 -12.82 0.15
CA HIS A 21 -3.61 -13.36 -1.21
C HIS A 21 -4.88 -12.80 -1.86
N THR A 22 -5.96 -12.68 -1.09
CA THR A 22 -7.22 -12.12 -1.58
C THR A 22 -7.07 -10.65 -1.95
N ALA A 23 -6.35 -9.86 -1.16
CA ALA A 23 -6.05 -8.46 -1.46
C ALA A 23 -5.23 -8.34 -2.76
N VAL A 24 -4.19 -9.17 -2.92
CA VAL A 24 -3.36 -9.21 -4.15
C VAL A 24 -4.23 -9.54 -5.38
N GLU A 25 -5.05 -10.58 -5.29
CA GLU A 25 -5.96 -10.99 -6.37
C GLU A 25 -6.93 -9.85 -6.75
N ALA A 26 -7.54 -9.22 -5.75
CA ALA A 26 -8.50 -8.13 -5.97
C ALA A 26 -7.84 -6.90 -6.61
N VAL A 27 -6.63 -6.53 -6.18
CA VAL A 27 -5.85 -5.44 -6.80
C VAL A 27 -5.55 -5.75 -8.28
N LEU A 28 -5.17 -6.99 -8.59
CA LEU A 28 -4.93 -7.42 -9.97
C LEU A 28 -6.22 -7.41 -10.80
N GLN A 29 -7.34 -7.88 -10.24
CA GLN A 29 -8.65 -7.88 -10.91
C GLN A 29 -9.16 -6.46 -11.20
N ALA A 30 -8.88 -5.50 -10.32
CA ALA A 30 -9.13 -4.08 -10.56
C ALA A 30 -8.21 -3.47 -11.62
N GLY A 31 -7.21 -4.21 -12.11
CA GLY A 31 -6.28 -3.77 -13.14
C GLY A 31 -5.11 -2.94 -12.62
N HIS A 32 -4.86 -2.96 -11.31
CA HIS A 32 -3.79 -2.26 -10.61
C HIS A 32 -2.60 -3.19 -10.33
N ILE A 33 -1.53 -2.64 -9.75
CA ILE A 33 -0.25 -3.34 -9.53
C ILE A 33 -0.08 -3.56 -8.02
N PRO A 34 -0.14 -4.81 -7.51
CA PRO A 34 0.17 -5.06 -6.11
C PRO A 34 1.68 -5.00 -5.86
N ALA A 35 2.09 -4.43 -4.74
CA ALA A 35 3.46 -4.40 -4.24
C ALA A 35 3.50 -4.86 -2.78
N GLY A 36 4.58 -5.51 -2.36
CA GLY A 36 4.76 -5.99 -0.99
C GLY A 36 5.76 -7.14 -0.91
N ILE A 37 6.53 -7.20 0.18
CA ILE A 37 7.67 -8.12 0.30
C ILE A 37 7.20 -9.50 0.75
N GLU A 38 7.44 -10.49 -0.10
CA GLU A 38 7.23 -11.92 0.22
C GLU A 38 8.46 -12.78 -0.07
N GLN A 39 9.48 -12.20 -0.70
CA GLN A 39 10.68 -12.92 -1.13
C GLN A 39 11.92 -12.43 -0.39
N PHE A 40 12.84 -13.36 -0.13
CA PHE A 40 14.13 -13.05 0.46
C PHE A 40 15.02 -12.34 -0.57
N PHE A 41 15.31 -11.07 -0.31
CA PHE A 41 16.22 -10.28 -1.13
C PHE A 41 17.60 -10.20 -0.48
N LYS A 42 18.65 -10.02 -1.30
CA LYS A 42 20.02 -9.75 -0.81
C LYS A 42 20.16 -8.35 -0.20
N GLU A 43 19.26 -7.43 -0.56
CA GLU A 43 19.22 -6.07 -0.03
C GLU A 43 18.56 -6.05 1.37
N SER A 44 18.93 -5.08 2.20
CA SER A 44 18.34 -4.91 3.54
C SER A 44 16.81 -4.82 3.43
N PRO A 45 16.06 -5.61 4.23
CA PRO A 45 14.60 -5.59 4.21
C PRO A 45 14.00 -4.19 4.37
N MET A 46 14.64 -3.31 5.16
CA MET A 46 14.18 -1.94 5.34
C MET A 46 14.28 -1.07 4.10
N LYS A 47 15.39 -1.16 3.37
CA LYS A 47 15.61 -0.36 2.15
C LYS A 47 14.59 -0.72 1.07
N ILE A 48 14.27 -2.00 0.93
CA ILE A 48 13.30 -2.47 -0.07
C ILE A 48 11.90 -1.98 0.28
N ARG A 49 11.49 -2.08 1.55
CA ARG A 49 10.18 -1.60 1.99
C ARG A 49 10.02 -0.13 1.74
N LYS A 50 11.01 0.66 2.15
CA LYS A 50 11.05 2.10 1.90
C LYS A 50 10.84 2.40 0.42
N ARG A 51 11.67 1.83 -0.46
CA ARG A 51 11.56 2.02 -1.91
C ARG A 51 10.17 1.67 -2.44
N TRP A 52 9.64 0.51 -2.07
CA TRP A 52 8.34 0.07 -2.59
C TRP A 52 7.16 0.87 -2.04
N ILE A 53 7.24 1.37 -0.81
CA ILE A 53 6.25 2.33 -0.28
C ILE A 53 6.36 3.64 -1.05
N ASP A 54 7.58 4.16 -1.26
CA ASP A 54 7.84 5.40 -2.00
C ASP A 54 7.30 5.33 -3.44
N GLU A 55 7.46 4.20 -4.12
CA GLU A 55 6.99 3.95 -5.49
C GLU A 55 5.47 3.66 -5.58
N SER A 56 4.81 3.38 -4.45
CA SER A 56 3.38 3.07 -4.43
C SER A 56 2.52 4.32 -4.33
N ASP A 57 1.34 4.29 -4.95
CA ASP A 57 0.34 5.35 -4.92
C ASP A 57 -0.56 5.24 -3.70
N VAL A 58 -0.86 4.00 -3.27
CA VAL A 58 -1.78 3.71 -2.16
C VAL A 58 -1.15 2.68 -1.25
N TYR A 59 -1.38 2.81 0.06
CA TYR A 59 -0.93 1.85 1.05
C TYR A 59 -2.13 1.20 1.75
N ILE A 60 -2.14 -0.12 1.78
CA ILE A 60 -3.15 -0.95 2.44
C ILE A 60 -2.48 -1.68 3.59
N LEU A 61 -3.10 -1.59 4.76
CA LEU A 61 -2.73 -2.38 5.93
C LEU A 61 -3.77 -3.47 6.17
N ILE A 62 -3.35 -4.70 6.47
CA ILE A 62 -4.24 -5.77 6.94
C ILE A 62 -3.79 -6.16 8.35
N LEU A 63 -4.65 -5.94 9.34
CA LEU A 63 -4.42 -6.26 10.74
C LEU A 63 -5.13 -7.55 11.13
N GLY A 64 -4.34 -8.51 11.61
CA GLY A 64 -4.79 -9.81 12.09
C GLY A 64 -4.72 -9.89 13.61
N GLY A 65 -4.09 -10.94 14.12
CA GLY A 65 -3.88 -11.14 15.56
C GLY A 65 -2.43 -11.02 16.01
N PHE A 66 -1.47 -10.95 15.08
CA PHE A 66 -0.04 -10.79 15.43
C PHE A 66 0.44 -9.35 15.30
N TYR A 67 1.40 -8.96 16.15
CA TYR A 67 2.15 -7.70 15.96
C TYR A 67 3.09 -7.76 14.75
N GLY A 68 3.61 -8.96 14.46
CA GLY A 68 4.62 -9.21 13.43
C GLY A 68 6.05 -9.24 13.97
N LEU A 69 7.00 -9.47 13.07
CA LEU A 69 8.43 -9.49 13.40
C LEU A 69 8.91 -8.09 13.81
N THR A 70 9.66 -8.02 14.90
CA THR A 70 10.25 -6.78 15.41
C THR A 70 11.47 -6.35 14.61
N LEU A 71 11.71 -5.04 14.62
CA LEU A 71 13.00 -4.46 14.23
C LEU A 71 14.12 -5.00 15.14
N PRO A 72 15.39 -4.97 14.70
CA PRO A 72 16.51 -5.44 15.53
C PRO A 72 16.66 -4.72 16.88
N ASP A 73 16.12 -3.51 17.01
CA ASP A 73 16.11 -2.72 18.25
C ASP A 73 14.83 -2.92 19.08
N GLU A 74 13.93 -3.83 18.65
CA GLU A 74 12.65 -4.17 19.28
C GLU A 74 11.68 -2.98 19.50
N SER A 75 11.96 -1.84 18.88
CA SER A 75 11.15 -0.64 19.03
C SER A 75 9.74 -0.83 18.48
N LYS A 76 9.64 -1.37 17.25
CA LYS A 76 8.38 -1.58 16.51
C LYS A 76 8.44 -2.88 15.72
N SER A 77 7.28 -3.39 15.31
CA SER A 77 7.25 -4.41 14.26
C SER A 77 7.52 -3.77 12.89
N TYR A 78 7.97 -4.57 11.93
CA TYR A 78 8.14 -4.10 10.56
C TYR A 78 6.83 -3.55 9.98
N THR A 79 5.70 -4.21 10.23
CA THR A 79 4.37 -3.76 9.82
C THR A 79 4.00 -2.41 10.45
N HIS A 80 4.27 -2.21 11.74
CA HIS A 80 4.04 -0.92 12.40
C HIS A 80 4.94 0.17 11.79
N TRP A 81 6.23 -0.11 11.61
CA TRP A 81 7.14 0.83 10.98
C TRP A 81 6.71 1.20 9.55
N GLU A 82 6.26 0.23 8.74
CA GLU A 82 5.76 0.46 7.39
C GLU A 82 4.54 1.41 7.40
N TYR A 83 3.63 1.23 8.36
CA TYR A 83 2.43 2.05 8.51
C TYR A 83 2.78 3.52 8.78
N GLU A 84 3.71 3.76 9.71
CA GLU A 84 4.18 5.10 10.04
C GLU A 84 4.94 5.73 8.89
N TYR A 85 5.84 4.96 8.26
CA TYR A 85 6.63 5.45 7.12
C TYR A 85 5.73 5.85 5.95
N ALA A 86 4.68 5.08 5.67
CA ALA A 86 3.69 5.43 4.66
C ALA A 86 2.93 6.74 5.00
N ALA A 87 2.73 7.03 6.30
CA ALA A 87 2.19 8.30 6.75
C ALA A 87 3.14 9.46 6.44
N GLU A 88 4.41 9.31 6.83
CA GLU A 88 5.47 10.30 6.62
C GLU A 88 5.67 10.59 5.14
N ALA A 89 5.60 9.56 4.30
CA ALA A 89 5.68 9.67 2.84
C ALA A 89 4.39 10.22 2.18
N GLY A 90 3.38 10.60 2.96
CA GLY A 90 2.15 11.22 2.47
C GLY A 90 1.26 10.27 1.65
N LYS A 91 1.40 8.96 1.82
CA LYS A 91 0.62 7.98 1.07
C LYS A 91 -0.82 7.96 1.59
N PRO A 92 -1.84 7.99 0.72
CA PRO A 92 -3.19 7.63 1.12
C PRO A 92 -3.23 6.21 1.66
N ARG A 93 -3.85 6.05 2.84
CA ARG A 93 -3.86 4.81 3.61
C ARG A 93 -5.28 4.43 4.03
N PHE A 94 -5.55 3.12 4.05
CA PHE A 94 -6.71 2.54 4.72
C PHE A 94 -6.33 1.13 5.21
N ALA A 95 -7.11 0.60 6.17
CA ALA A 95 -6.83 -0.69 6.76
C ALA A 95 -8.02 -1.65 6.72
N PHE A 96 -7.70 -2.92 6.55
CA PHE A 96 -8.57 -4.04 6.86
C PHE A 96 -8.26 -4.54 8.27
N VAL A 97 -9.28 -4.77 9.07
CA VAL A 97 -9.14 -5.34 10.42
C VAL A 97 -9.92 -6.64 10.48
N VAL A 98 -9.22 -7.76 10.64
CA VAL A 98 -9.87 -9.06 10.85
C VAL A 98 -10.59 -9.03 12.19
N THR A 99 -11.86 -9.44 12.17
CA THR A 99 -12.72 -9.46 13.35
C THR A 99 -12.27 -10.49 14.36
N ASP A 100 -12.57 -10.27 15.65
CA ASP A 100 -12.21 -11.21 16.69
C ASP A 100 -12.92 -12.56 16.49
N GLU A 101 -14.15 -12.55 15.93
CA GLU A 101 -14.89 -13.73 15.50
C GLU A 101 -14.13 -14.56 14.47
N ALA A 102 -13.57 -13.92 13.44
CA ALA A 102 -12.79 -14.58 12.40
C ALA A 102 -11.42 -15.05 12.93
N LEU A 103 -10.76 -14.27 13.80
CA LEU A 103 -9.51 -14.67 14.43
C LEU A 103 -9.67 -15.92 15.31
N ARG A 104 -10.79 -16.04 16.06
CA ARG A 104 -11.09 -17.24 16.87
C ARG A 104 -11.20 -18.54 16.06
N GLN A 105 -11.38 -18.45 14.74
CA GLN A 105 -11.42 -19.63 13.87
C GLN A 105 -10.03 -20.06 13.38
N LYS A 106 -8.99 -19.24 13.60
CA LYS A 106 -7.62 -19.55 13.20
C LYS A 106 -6.92 -20.40 14.29
N PRO A 107 -5.95 -21.25 13.92
CA PRO A 107 -5.31 -22.21 14.84
C PRO A 107 -4.22 -21.58 15.72
N TYR A 108 -4.40 -20.33 16.15
CA TYR A 108 -3.41 -19.58 16.93
C TYR A 108 -4.04 -19.06 18.22
N ASP A 109 -3.30 -19.15 19.32
CA ASP A 109 -3.65 -18.46 20.56
C ASP A 109 -3.02 -17.07 20.55
N PHE A 110 -3.75 -16.07 20.06
CA PHE A 110 -3.24 -14.71 19.89
C PHE A 110 -2.98 -13.98 21.20
N ALA A 111 -3.63 -14.37 22.30
CA ALA A 111 -3.52 -13.68 23.59
C ALA A 111 -2.24 -14.07 24.34
N ALA A 112 -1.67 -15.24 24.04
CA ALA A 112 -0.44 -15.74 24.66
C ALA A 112 0.84 -15.25 23.96
N ILE A 113 0.73 -14.41 22.93
CA ILE A 113 1.85 -14.07 22.03
C ILE A 113 2.60 -12.86 22.54
N GLU A 114 3.92 -12.91 22.39
CA GLU A 114 4.80 -11.79 22.68
C GLU A 114 4.34 -10.52 21.96
N TYR A 115 4.48 -9.38 22.65
CA TYR A 115 4.08 -8.06 22.15
C TYR A 115 2.58 -7.83 21.92
N TYR A 116 1.69 -8.67 22.47
CA TYR A 116 0.23 -8.46 22.41
C TYR A 116 -0.18 -7.02 22.80
N GLN A 117 0.35 -6.50 23.91
CA GLN A 117 0.04 -5.14 24.35
C GLN A 117 0.48 -4.07 23.34
N LYS A 118 1.70 -4.17 22.79
CA LYS A 118 2.19 -3.27 21.73
C LYS A 118 1.30 -3.36 20.47
N PHE A 119 0.83 -4.56 20.13
CA PHE A 119 -0.10 -4.74 19.03
C PHE A 119 -1.44 -4.07 19.27
N GLN A 120 -2.04 -4.21 20.46
CA GLN A 120 -3.30 -3.55 20.77
C GLN A 120 -3.19 -2.02 20.69
N GLU A 121 -2.10 -1.45 21.21
CA GLU A 121 -1.82 -0.02 21.09
C GLU A 121 -1.68 0.44 19.63
N PHE A 122 -0.94 -0.33 18.82
CA PHE A 122 -0.81 -0.08 17.39
C PHE A 122 -2.15 -0.19 16.65
N LYS A 123 -2.93 -1.26 16.90
CA LYS A 123 -4.25 -1.49 16.31
C LYS A 123 -5.20 -0.33 16.63
N GLN A 124 -5.23 0.11 17.88
CA GLN A 124 -6.03 1.25 18.32
C GLN A 124 -5.61 2.54 17.60
N SER A 125 -4.31 2.84 17.55
CA SER A 125 -3.76 4.01 16.85
C SER A 125 -4.15 4.04 15.37
N VAL A 126 -4.08 2.89 14.68
CA VAL A 126 -4.53 2.75 13.29
C VAL A 126 -6.02 3.07 13.15
N MET A 127 -6.85 2.52 14.04
CA MET A 127 -8.31 2.69 14.01
C MET A 127 -8.77 4.14 14.22
N GLU A 128 -7.95 4.96 14.90
CA GLU A 128 -8.24 6.38 15.15
C GLU A 128 -7.82 7.31 14.00
N GLN A 129 -6.88 6.87 13.15
CA GLN A 129 -6.20 7.75 12.20
C GLN A 129 -6.63 7.56 10.74
N ILE A 130 -7.07 6.36 10.35
CA ILE A 130 -7.36 6.03 8.94
C ILE A 130 -8.67 5.26 8.79
N PRO A 131 -9.29 5.25 7.60
CA PRO A 131 -10.48 4.44 7.34
C PRO A 131 -10.25 2.94 7.57
N ILE A 132 -11.21 2.30 8.23
CA ILE A 132 -11.17 0.89 8.62
C ILE A 132 -12.30 0.10 7.97
N TYR A 133 -11.98 -1.11 7.49
CA TYR A 133 -12.93 -2.06 6.96
C TYR A 133 -12.80 -3.40 7.69
N TYR A 134 -13.87 -3.86 8.32
CA TYR A 134 -13.85 -5.11 9.08
C TYR A 134 -13.96 -6.34 8.17
N VAL A 135 -13.12 -7.33 8.43
CA VAL A 135 -13.04 -8.58 7.67
C VAL A 135 -13.54 -9.72 8.56
N GLU A 136 -14.77 -10.15 8.29
CA GLU A 136 -15.33 -11.40 8.82
C GLU A 136 -14.93 -12.58 7.93
N ASP A 137 -14.85 -12.32 6.63
CA ASP A 137 -14.36 -13.28 5.64
C ASP A 137 -13.68 -12.56 4.47
N VAL A 138 -12.85 -13.28 3.73
CA VAL A 138 -12.02 -12.74 2.65
C VAL A 138 -12.82 -12.08 1.51
N ARG A 139 -14.11 -12.39 1.31
CA ARG A 139 -14.96 -11.75 0.30
C ARG A 139 -15.17 -10.27 0.60
N HIS A 140 -15.15 -9.86 1.88
CA HIS A 140 -15.23 -8.45 2.26
C HIS A 140 -14.05 -7.65 1.68
N ILE A 141 -12.84 -8.22 1.68
CA ILE A 141 -11.65 -7.59 1.07
C ILE A 141 -11.89 -7.33 -0.42
N LYS A 142 -12.39 -8.35 -1.15
CA LYS A 142 -12.70 -8.21 -2.59
C LYS A 142 -13.74 -7.13 -2.85
N MET A 143 -14.82 -7.11 -2.06
CA MET A 143 -15.89 -6.13 -2.20
C MET A 143 -15.40 -4.70 -1.96
N VAL A 144 -14.69 -4.47 -0.86
CA VAL A 144 -14.17 -3.15 -0.52
C VAL A 144 -13.19 -2.65 -1.58
N LEU A 145 -12.27 -3.51 -2.03
CA LEU A 145 -11.30 -3.11 -3.07
C LEU A 145 -11.96 -2.86 -4.43
N ARG A 146 -12.97 -3.63 -4.81
CA ARG A 146 -13.75 -3.39 -6.03
C ARG A 146 -14.40 -2.00 -6.01
N ASP A 147 -14.89 -1.57 -4.84
CA ASP A 147 -15.64 -0.32 -4.71
C ASP A 147 -14.69 0.88 -4.54
N LEU A 148 -13.62 0.75 -3.74
CA LEU A 148 -12.68 1.86 -3.47
C LEU A 148 -11.69 2.15 -4.59
N LEU A 149 -11.11 1.11 -5.22
CA LEU A 149 -10.00 1.32 -6.15
C LEU A 149 -10.37 2.20 -7.37
N PRO A 150 -11.61 2.14 -7.92
CA PRO A 150 -12.06 3.11 -8.92
C PRO A 150 -12.02 4.55 -8.45
N GLU A 151 -12.40 4.83 -7.20
CA GLU A 151 -12.38 6.18 -6.61
C GLU A 151 -10.94 6.68 -6.46
N TYR A 152 -10.04 5.84 -5.95
CA TYR A 152 -8.61 6.16 -5.87
C TYR A 152 -8.01 6.36 -7.26
N ALA A 153 -8.38 5.55 -8.25
CA ALA A 153 -7.92 5.69 -9.62
C ALA A 153 -8.41 6.99 -10.29
N ALA A 154 -9.50 7.58 -9.81
CA ALA A 154 -10.01 8.86 -10.31
C ALA A 154 -9.32 10.09 -9.67
N ARG A 155 -8.57 9.93 -8.58
CA ARG A 155 -7.87 11.03 -7.89
C ARG A 155 -6.76 11.64 -8.76
N ASP A 156 -6.71 12.97 -8.81
CA ASP A 156 -5.70 13.71 -9.58
C ASP A 156 -4.32 13.76 -8.90
N ASP A 157 -4.28 13.59 -7.57
CA ASP A 157 -3.04 13.56 -6.79
C ASP A 157 -2.32 12.21 -6.82
N LEU A 158 -2.90 11.19 -7.47
CA LEU A 158 -2.30 9.87 -7.66
C LEU A 158 -1.88 9.67 -9.11
N TYR A 159 -0.56 9.59 -9.33
CA TYR A 159 0.01 9.59 -10.68
C TYR A 159 -0.04 8.21 -11.36
N GLY A 160 0.26 7.15 -10.61
CA GLY A 160 0.29 5.78 -11.11
C GLY A 160 1.23 5.55 -12.29
N TRP A 161 1.02 4.39 -12.91
CA TRP A 161 1.79 3.89 -14.03
C TRP A 161 0.98 3.96 -15.32
N VAL A 162 1.63 4.38 -16.40
CA VAL A 162 1.06 4.45 -17.75
C VAL A 162 1.95 3.67 -18.70
N SER A 163 1.36 3.11 -19.75
CA SER A 163 2.19 2.46 -20.77
C SER A 163 3.09 3.50 -21.42
N GLY A 164 4.36 3.17 -21.67
CA GLY A 164 5.23 4.03 -22.48
C GLY A 164 4.68 4.32 -23.88
N LYS A 165 3.76 3.47 -24.38
CA LYS A 165 3.03 3.70 -25.64
C LYS A 165 2.02 4.84 -25.55
N ASP A 166 1.51 5.12 -24.35
CA ASP A 166 0.52 6.17 -24.10
C ASP A 166 1.19 7.52 -23.78
N VAL A 167 2.51 7.54 -23.57
CA VAL A 167 3.28 8.76 -23.32
C VAL A 167 3.51 9.47 -24.66
N PRO A 168 2.99 10.71 -24.84
CA PRO A 168 3.19 11.43 -26.09
C PRO A 168 4.68 11.72 -26.34
N ASP A 169 5.12 11.58 -27.60
CA ASP A 169 6.44 12.09 -28.00
C ASP A 169 6.39 13.62 -28.07
N VAL A 170 6.88 14.25 -27.01
CA VAL A 170 6.90 15.70 -26.85
C VAL A 170 8.18 16.34 -27.40
N GLN A 171 9.12 15.58 -27.98
CA GLN A 171 10.40 16.16 -28.45
C GLN A 171 10.18 17.26 -29.48
N LYS A 172 9.32 17.03 -30.49
CA LYS A 172 8.99 18.04 -31.50
C LYS A 172 8.34 19.28 -30.90
N LEU A 173 7.50 19.12 -29.88
CA LEU A 173 6.85 20.23 -29.17
C LEU A 173 7.85 21.04 -28.32
N LEU A 174 8.86 20.39 -27.76
CA LEU A 174 9.95 21.04 -27.02
C LEU A 174 10.87 21.82 -27.95
N GLU A 175 11.25 21.24 -29.09
CA GLU A 175 12.04 21.90 -30.14
C GLU A 175 11.31 23.14 -30.68
N GLU A 176 10.01 23.02 -30.98
CA GLU A 176 9.21 24.14 -31.45
C GLU A 176 9.05 25.23 -30.38
N ASN A 177 8.83 24.88 -29.11
CA ASN A 177 8.84 25.86 -28.01
C ASN A 177 10.18 26.59 -27.88
N ALA A 178 11.30 25.88 -28.01
CA ALA A 178 12.63 26.49 -27.97
C ALA A 178 12.83 27.48 -29.12
N ARG A 179 12.42 27.11 -30.34
CA ARG A 179 12.45 28.00 -31.52
C ARG A 179 11.62 29.25 -31.29
N LEU A 180 10.36 29.09 -30.86
CA LEU A 180 9.44 30.20 -30.63
C LEU A 180 9.93 31.16 -29.52
N LYS A 181 10.52 30.62 -28.43
CA LYS A 181 11.15 31.44 -27.39
C LYS A 181 12.31 32.27 -27.94
N ALA A 182 13.18 31.69 -28.76
CA ALA A 182 14.29 32.40 -29.39
C ALA A 182 13.81 33.50 -30.37
N GLU A 183 12.71 33.27 -31.08
CA GLU A 183 12.11 34.29 -31.96
C GLU A 183 11.50 35.46 -31.18
N LEU A 184 10.86 35.19 -30.03
CA LEU A 184 10.31 36.22 -29.15
C LEU A 184 11.39 37.07 -28.49
N GLU A 185 12.52 36.46 -28.08
CA GLU A 185 13.66 37.20 -27.54
C GLU A 185 14.31 38.12 -28.57
N LYS A 186 14.39 37.70 -29.84
CA LYS A 186 14.90 38.54 -30.94
C LYS A 186 14.00 39.73 -31.31
N LYS A 187 12.74 39.72 -30.87
CA LYS A 187 11.75 40.79 -31.13
C LYS A 187 11.63 41.78 -29.98
N LYS A 188 12.34 41.57 -28.86
CA LYS A 188 12.49 42.55 -27.77
C LYS A 188 13.74 43.39 -27.99
#